data_AF-A0A1R2BS96-F1
#
_entry.id   AF-A0A1R2BS96-F1
#
_cell.length_a   1.000
_cell.length_b   1.000
_cell.length_c   1.000
_cell.angle_alpha   90.00
_cell.angle_beta   90.00
_cell.angle_gamma   90.00
#
_symmetry.space_group_name_H-M   'P 1'
#
loop_
_entity.id
_entity.type
_entity.pdbx_description
1 polymer ?
#
loop_
_entity_poly.entity_id
_entity_poly.type
_entity_poly.pdbx_seq_one_letter_code
_entity_poly.pdbx_strand_id
1 'polypeptide(L)'
;MGYLTLLLILTCTLGHDSIKEEDGVLVLNDNNFDLVLNDYPQILVEFYAPWCKFCQKFAPMYAKAAERLMKEDPSIRIAKIDATENIETALKYNIEGYPTLKFFTNSKPSEYTGNKNEQGIYNWLLKKMGPSTKELLSKTSLELFMSLNDVSIVLFSIDPELIKTYEKIAKNSEGNIYFICKDPTIWGDFNINSMSLAVFKGKDLEVEEFKGNFIENEISKFIEKSLLPWLIPFDEKAIQIVFGKQNPCLFIFRKDFDDIKYSSALEILSKKLRGSPMISFADLSNPSNRRLVEYLGFPANWMPFALIVNQKSQKFIYRNEITEENLYNFVERWRKGIEKPYLKSQIIPNNPYSDGMTTIVGENFAEVVFDKKFDVFVEFFAPWCSHCKKLAPEYIKVAKAFKGIDTIIIAKIDATENEIEGFDIQEFPTLKFFPANNKDGIDYKGPKDAKSIEEFIRANAVLLMKREEL
;
A
#
# COMPACT_ATOMS: atom_id res chain seq x y z
N MET A 1 86.84 -6.48 -2.43
CA MET A 1 86.09 -6.39 -1.15
C MET A 1 84.81 -5.66 -1.47
N GLY A 2 83.62 -6.23 -1.45
CA GLY A 2 83.12 -7.46 -0.85
C GLY A 2 81.68 -7.16 -0.42
N TYR A 3 80.79 -8.14 -0.59
CA TYR A 3 79.40 -8.22 -0.12
C TYR A 3 78.32 -7.56 -0.98
N LEU A 4 77.89 -8.32 -1.98
CA LEU A 4 76.52 -8.31 -2.50
C LEU A 4 75.72 -9.31 -1.64
N THR A 5 74.81 -8.80 -0.80
CA THR A 5 73.94 -9.62 0.06
C THR A 5 72.79 -10.15 -0.79
N LEU A 6 72.84 -11.44 -1.17
CA LEU A 6 71.75 -12.13 -1.85
C LEU A 6 70.66 -12.44 -0.82
N LEU A 7 69.57 -11.67 -0.84
CA LEU A 7 68.37 -11.95 -0.04
C LEU A 7 67.59 -13.07 -0.72
N LEU A 8 67.69 -14.30 -0.20
CA LEU A 8 66.89 -15.43 -0.64
C LEU A 8 65.45 -15.22 -0.11
N ILE A 9 64.57 -14.65 -0.92
CA ILE A 9 63.13 -14.60 -0.60
C ILE A 9 62.59 -16.01 -0.82
N LEU A 10 62.43 -16.74 0.28
CA LEU A 10 61.69 -18.00 0.32
C LEU A 10 60.21 -17.65 0.09
N THR A 11 59.74 -17.71 -1.16
CA THR A 11 58.31 -17.62 -1.45
C THR A 11 57.64 -18.87 -0.89
N CYS A 12 57.02 -18.72 0.27
CA CYS A 12 56.09 -19.70 0.80
C CYS A 12 54.86 -19.68 -0.12
N THR A 13 54.82 -20.53 -1.13
CA THR A 13 53.62 -20.79 -1.91
C THR A 13 52.66 -21.57 -1.00
N LEU A 14 51.82 -20.86 -0.26
CA LEU A 14 50.59 -21.44 0.27
C LEU A 14 49.76 -21.83 -0.96
N GLY A 15 49.73 -23.12 -1.27
CA GLY A 15 48.85 -23.65 -2.31
C GLY A 15 47.41 -23.36 -1.91
N HIS A 16 46.74 -22.46 -2.64
CA HIS A 16 45.30 -22.49 -2.74
C HIS A 16 44.99 -23.75 -3.56
N ASP A 17 44.53 -24.82 -2.90
CA ASP A 17 43.86 -25.89 -3.62
C ASP A 17 42.70 -25.25 -4.37
N SER A 18 42.71 -25.35 -5.70
CA SER A 18 41.63 -24.84 -6.55
C SER A 18 40.33 -25.53 -6.13
N ILE A 19 39.32 -24.75 -5.72
CA ILE A 19 37.99 -25.28 -5.41
C ILE A 19 37.50 -26.04 -6.63
N LYS A 20 37.10 -27.29 -6.42
CA LYS A 20 36.59 -28.15 -7.50
C LYS A 20 35.34 -27.52 -8.10
N GLU A 21 35.25 -27.51 -9.43
CA GLU A 21 34.06 -27.07 -10.16
C GLU A 21 33.51 -28.22 -11.02
N GLU A 22 32.19 -28.34 -11.06
CA GLU A 22 31.48 -29.30 -11.92
C GLU A 22 30.38 -28.54 -12.68
N ASP A 23 30.45 -28.54 -14.02
CA ASP A 23 29.52 -27.81 -14.90
C ASP A 23 29.34 -26.32 -14.52
N GLY A 24 30.43 -25.67 -14.12
CA GLY A 24 30.44 -24.26 -13.68
C GLY A 24 29.96 -24.02 -12.23
N VAL A 25 29.52 -25.07 -11.53
CA VAL A 25 29.05 -25.04 -10.14
C VAL A 25 30.22 -25.36 -9.20
N LEU A 26 30.46 -24.51 -8.20
CA LEU A 26 31.46 -24.76 -7.16
C LEU A 26 31.04 -25.97 -6.30
N VAL A 27 31.94 -26.92 -6.08
CA VAL A 27 31.69 -28.10 -5.22
C VAL A 27 32.25 -27.84 -3.84
N LEU A 28 31.36 -27.71 -2.86
CA LEU A 28 31.72 -27.42 -1.48
C LEU A 28 31.78 -28.70 -0.65
N ASN A 29 32.53 -28.61 0.44
CA ASN A 29 32.60 -29.58 1.51
C ASN A 29 32.82 -28.87 2.86
N ASP A 30 32.76 -29.62 3.96
CA ASP A 30 32.91 -29.08 5.32
C ASP A 30 34.22 -28.27 5.52
N ASN A 31 35.29 -28.60 4.78
CA ASN A 31 36.59 -27.93 4.93
C ASN A 31 36.71 -26.63 4.13
N ASN A 32 35.98 -26.48 3.02
CA ASN A 32 36.10 -25.32 2.13
C ASN A 32 34.90 -24.37 2.17
N PHE A 33 33.81 -24.76 2.84
CA PHE A 33 32.56 -23.99 2.83
C PHE A 33 32.76 -22.55 3.30
N ASP A 34 33.33 -22.37 4.50
CA ASP A 34 33.53 -21.04 5.07
C ASP A 34 34.57 -20.22 4.28
N LEU A 35 35.55 -20.87 3.64
CA LEU A 35 36.49 -20.20 2.73
C LEU A 35 35.77 -19.66 1.50
N VAL A 36 34.92 -20.46 0.86
CA VAL A 36 34.13 -20.04 -0.31
C VAL A 36 33.17 -18.92 0.06
N LEU A 37 32.52 -18.96 1.21
CA LEU A 37 31.63 -17.89 1.66
C LEU A 37 32.36 -16.56 1.89
N ASN A 38 33.64 -16.61 2.26
CA ASN A 38 34.47 -15.41 2.40
C ASN A 38 34.90 -14.85 1.02
N ASP A 39 35.29 -15.71 0.10
CA ASP A 39 35.69 -15.33 -1.27
C ASP A 39 34.49 -14.87 -2.12
N TYR A 40 33.31 -15.44 -1.85
CA TYR A 40 32.04 -15.13 -2.48
C TYR A 40 31.01 -14.72 -1.41
N PRO A 41 31.05 -13.44 -0.96
CA PRO A 41 30.16 -12.95 0.09
C PRO A 41 28.67 -13.08 -0.24
N GLN A 42 28.35 -13.17 -1.53
CA GLN A 42 27.02 -13.50 -2.02
C GLN A 42 27.12 -14.77 -2.87
N ILE A 43 26.42 -15.83 -2.48
CA ILE A 43 26.44 -17.10 -3.22
C ILE A 43 25.17 -17.91 -2.98
N LEU A 44 24.66 -18.55 -4.03
CA LEU A 44 23.57 -19.54 -3.91
C LEU A 44 24.18 -20.93 -3.77
N VAL A 45 23.72 -21.67 -2.76
CA VAL A 45 24.19 -23.03 -2.48
C VAL A 45 23.03 -24.02 -2.53
N GLU A 46 23.18 -25.07 -3.34
CA GLU A 46 22.32 -26.26 -3.33
C GLU A 46 22.85 -27.30 -2.32
N PHE A 47 22.03 -27.63 -1.33
CA PHE A 47 22.23 -28.77 -0.45
C PHE A 47 21.46 -29.97 -1.02
N TYR A 48 22.19 -30.99 -1.47
CA TYR A 48 21.62 -32.15 -2.16
C TYR A 48 22.03 -33.48 -1.52
N ALA A 49 21.38 -34.56 -1.98
CA ALA A 49 21.77 -35.94 -1.70
C ALA A 49 21.85 -36.73 -3.01
N PRO A 50 22.89 -37.56 -3.25
CA PRO A 50 23.09 -38.26 -4.53
C PRO A 50 21.94 -39.19 -4.91
N TRP A 51 21.28 -39.79 -3.93
CA TRP A 51 20.16 -40.72 -4.10
C TRP A 51 18.80 -40.01 -4.24
N CYS A 52 18.73 -38.68 -4.06
CA CYS A 52 17.48 -37.96 -4.14
C CYS A 52 17.08 -37.69 -5.60
N LYS A 53 15.97 -38.32 -6.03
CA LYS A 53 15.42 -38.17 -7.40
C LYS A 53 15.10 -36.71 -7.76
N PHE A 54 14.68 -35.89 -6.80
CA PHE A 54 14.42 -34.47 -7.05
C PHE A 54 15.70 -33.67 -7.29
N CYS A 55 16.78 -33.98 -6.56
CA CYS A 55 18.10 -33.38 -6.77
C CYS A 55 18.64 -33.77 -8.16
N GLN A 56 18.57 -35.06 -8.52
CA GLN A 56 19.00 -35.55 -9.83
C GLN A 56 18.28 -34.86 -10.99
N LYS A 57 16.97 -34.57 -10.83
CA LYS A 57 16.18 -33.82 -11.83
C LYS A 57 16.54 -32.34 -11.87
N PHE A 58 16.93 -31.74 -10.75
CA PHE A 58 17.24 -30.32 -10.64
C PHE A 58 18.67 -29.98 -11.10
N ALA A 59 19.64 -30.85 -10.83
CA ALA A 59 21.04 -30.71 -11.21
C ALA A 59 21.28 -30.19 -12.65
N PRO A 60 20.66 -30.74 -13.71
CA PRO A 60 20.86 -30.22 -15.07
C PRO A 60 20.34 -28.79 -15.27
N MET A 61 19.31 -28.37 -14.52
CA MET A 61 18.79 -27.00 -14.57
C MET A 61 19.70 -26.02 -13.83
N TYR A 62 20.28 -26.48 -12.72
CA TYR A 62 21.24 -25.72 -11.92
C TYR A 62 22.55 -25.50 -12.67
N ALA A 63 23.08 -26.53 -13.33
CA ALA A 63 24.25 -26.46 -14.19
C ALA A 63 24.05 -25.48 -15.38
N LYS A 64 22.90 -25.54 -16.06
CA LYS A 64 22.58 -24.57 -17.11
C LYS A 64 22.52 -23.13 -16.59
N ALA A 65 22.03 -22.92 -15.38
CA ALA A 65 22.04 -21.60 -14.75
C ALA A 65 23.47 -21.13 -14.49
N ALA A 66 24.35 -22.01 -13.99
CA ALA A 66 25.77 -21.71 -13.80
C ALA A 66 26.46 -21.35 -15.11
N GLU A 67 26.25 -22.14 -16.17
CA GLU A 67 26.80 -21.89 -17.50
C GLU A 67 26.38 -20.51 -18.03
N ARG A 68 25.09 -20.19 -17.92
CA ARG A 68 24.57 -18.88 -18.32
C ARG A 68 25.18 -17.75 -17.51
N LEU A 69 25.27 -17.89 -16.19
CA LEU A 69 25.89 -16.89 -15.30
C LEU A 69 27.36 -16.68 -15.67
N MET A 70 28.12 -17.73 -15.94
CA MET A 70 29.51 -17.60 -16.38
C MET A 70 29.65 -16.85 -17.70
N LYS A 71 28.69 -17.00 -18.62
CA LYS A 71 28.70 -16.33 -19.92
C LYS A 71 28.23 -14.87 -19.85
N GLU A 72 27.19 -14.59 -19.07
CA GLU A 72 26.48 -13.30 -19.07
C GLU A 72 26.84 -12.40 -17.87
N ASP A 73 27.16 -12.98 -16.71
CA ASP A 73 27.44 -12.26 -15.45
C ASP A 73 28.49 -13.01 -14.60
N PRO A 74 29.76 -13.13 -15.06
CA PRO A 74 30.77 -14.05 -14.49
C PRO A 74 31.16 -13.79 -13.03
N SER A 75 30.79 -12.62 -12.48
CA SER A 75 30.95 -12.31 -11.06
C SER A 75 29.96 -13.06 -10.15
N ILE A 76 28.87 -13.59 -10.70
CA ILE A 76 27.87 -14.36 -9.96
C ILE A 76 28.22 -15.84 -10.07
N ARG A 77 28.60 -16.44 -8.93
CA ARG A 77 28.85 -17.88 -8.83
C ARG A 77 27.75 -18.57 -8.04
N ILE A 78 27.58 -19.87 -8.30
CA ILE A 78 26.68 -20.76 -7.56
C ILE A 78 27.42 -22.02 -7.17
N ALA A 79 26.94 -22.70 -6.12
CA ALA A 79 27.64 -23.81 -5.51
C ALA A 79 26.69 -24.95 -5.13
N LYS A 80 27.25 -26.13 -4.92
CA LYS A 80 26.52 -27.31 -4.42
C LYS A 80 27.34 -28.01 -3.34
N ILE A 81 26.64 -28.66 -2.42
CA ILE A 81 27.22 -29.47 -1.36
C ILE A 81 26.40 -30.75 -1.16
N ASP A 82 27.10 -31.88 -1.14
CA ASP A 82 26.51 -33.15 -0.75
C ASP A 82 26.30 -33.16 0.76
N ALA A 83 25.07 -32.92 1.20
CA ALA A 83 24.74 -32.84 2.61
C ALA A 83 24.76 -34.21 3.30
N THR A 84 24.92 -35.32 2.56
CA THR A 84 25.06 -36.68 3.13
C THR A 84 26.49 -37.02 3.52
N GLU A 85 27.47 -36.36 2.91
CA GLU A 85 28.89 -36.49 3.25
C GLU A 85 29.39 -35.32 4.12
N ASN A 86 28.70 -34.18 4.07
CA ASN A 86 29.09 -32.94 4.75
C ASN A 86 28.11 -32.58 5.88
N ILE A 87 28.11 -33.42 6.92
CA ILE A 87 27.11 -33.41 7.99
C ILE A 87 27.24 -32.16 8.87
N GLU A 88 28.45 -31.65 9.09
CA GLU A 88 28.67 -30.49 9.95
C GLU A 88 27.99 -29.25 9.37
N THR A 89 28.21 -28.98 8.07
CA THR A 89 27.57 -27.87 7.37
C THR A 89 26.06 -28.07 7.26
N ALA A 90 25.59 -29.29 7.00
CA ALA A 90 24.16 -29.58 6.91
C ALA A 90 23.43 -29.32 8.24
N LEU A 91 24.03 -29.71 9.38
CA LEU A 91 23.50 -29.41 10.72
C LEU A 91 23.57 -27.92 11.04
N LYS A 92 24.70 -27.25 10.74
CA LYS A 92 24.92 -25.81 10.97
C LYS A 92 23.82 -24.95 10.35
N TYR A 93 23.31 -25.34 9.18
CA TYR A 93 22.27 -24.60 8.45
C TYR A 93 20.88 -25.24 8.49
N ASN A 94 20.67 -26.21 9.37
CA ASN A 94 19.39 -26.88 9.61
C ASN A 94 18.75 -27.44 8.32
N ILE A 95 19.51 -28.26 7.59
CA ILE A 95 19.03 -28.89 6.35
C ILE A 95 18.22 -30.15 6.70
N GLU A 96 16.90 -30.07 6.56
CA GLU A 96 15.96 -31.14 6.90
C GLU A 96 15.48 -31.95 5.69
N GLY A 97 15.79 -31.50 4.47
CA GLY A 97 15.33 -32.13 3.23
C GLY A 97 16.10 -31.68 1.99
N TYR A 98 15.90 -32.40 0.89
CA TYR A 98 16.68 -32.22 -0.35
C TYR A 98 15.79 -32.13 -1.60
N PRO A 99 16.11 -31.27 -2.59
CA PRO A 99 17.14 -30.23 -2.53
C PRO A 99 16.67 -29.01 -1.72
N THR A 100 17.55 -28.48 -0.87
CA THR A 100 17.37 -27.19 -0.17
C THR A 100 18.33 -26.17 -0.78
N LEU A 101 17.82 -24.98 -1.13
CA LEU A 101 18.62 -23.91 -1.73
C LEU A 101 18.70 -22.76 -0.73
N LYS A 102 19.90 -22.39 -0.31
CA LYS A 102 20.12 -21.22 0.54
C LYS A 102 20.99 -20.21 -0.17
N PHE A 103 20.57 -18.95 -0.09
CA PHE A 103 21.34 -17.82 -0.56
C PHE A 103 22.05 -17.17 0.63
N PHE A 104 23.37 -17.07 0.53
CA PHE A 104 24.22 -16.48 1.55
C PHE A 104 24.53 -15.03 1.21
N THR A 105 24.49 -14.16 2.22
CA THR A 105 24.97 -12.79 2.14
C THR A 105 25.81 -12.49 3.37
N ASN A 106 27.12 -12.31 3.21
CA ASN A 106 28.11 -12.19 4.29
C ASN A 106 27.91 -13.30 5.35
N SER A 107 27.88 -14.55 4.87
CA SER A 107 27.67 -15.77 5.66
C SER A 107 26.32 -15.90 6.37
N LYS A 108 25.38 -14.97 6.16
CA LYS A 108 23.99 -15.09 6.65
C LYS A 108 23.12 -15.80 5.61
N PRO A 109 22.47 -16.93 5.96
CA PRO A 109 21.61 -17.66 5.03
C PRO A 109 20.23 -17.02 4.91
N SER A 110 19.64 -17.14 3.73
CA SER A 110 18.23 -16.89 3.43
C SER A 110 17.70 -17.96 2.49
N GLU A 111 16.40 -18.26 2.55
CA GLU A 111 15.79 -19.25 1.65
C GLU A 111 15.71 -18.73 0.22
N TYR A 112 16.00 -19.60 -0.74
CA TYR A 112 15.74 -19.31 -2.15
C TYR A 112 14.24 -19.46 -2.45
N THR A 113 13.62 -18.35 -2.88
CA THR A 113 12.18 -18.27 -3.17
C THR A 113 11.87 -18.23 -4.68
N GLY A 114 12.89 -18.34 -5.53
CA GLY A 114 12.73 -18.28 -6.97
C GLY A 114 12.25 -19.61 -7.58
N ASN A 115 11.96 -19.57 -8.89
CA ASN A 115 11.61 -20.78 -9.64
C ASN A 115 12.85 -21.68 -9.79
N LYS A 116 12.68 -22.99 -9.58
CA LYS A 116 13.74 -24.00 -9.69
C LYS A 116 14.00 -24.42 -11.15
N ASN A 117 14.23 -23.44 -12.03
CA ASN A 117 14.63 -23.64 -13.42
C ASN A 117 15.72 -22.64 -13.81
N GLU A 118 16.42 -22.90 -14.93
CA GLU A 118 17.54 -22.07 -15.41
C GLU A 118 17.22 -20.56 -15.39
N GLN A 119 16.13 -20.17 -16.04
CA GLN A 119 15.71 -18.77 -16.15
C GLN A 119 15.35 -18.15 -14.80
N GLY A 120 14.69 -18.92 -13.93
CA GLY A 120 14.29 -18.50 -12.59
C GLY A 120 15.48 -18.23 -11.69
N ILE A 121 16.46 -19.12 -11.70
CA ILE A 121 17.71 -18.98 -10.93
C ILE A 121 18.51 -17.78 -11.43
N TYR A 122 18.71 -17.68 -12.74
CA TYR A 122 19.43 -16.57 -13.36
C TYR A 122 18.80 -15.22 -12.98
N ASN A 123 17.48 -15.06 -13.18
CA ASN A 123 16.80 -13.79 -12.88
C ASN A 123 16.81 -13.46 -11.39
N TRP A 124 16.61 -14.46 -10.53
CA TRP A 124 16.59 -14.25 -9.08
C TRP A 124 17.95 -13.79 -8.57
N LEU A 125 19.03 -14.44 -9.01
CA LEU A 125 20.39 -14.06 -8.64
C LEU A 125 20.78 -12.72 -9.23
N LEU A 126 20.37 -12.44 -10.46
CA LEU A 126 20.64 -11.15 -11.08
C LEU A 126 19.99 -9.99 -10.31
N LYS A 127 18.76 -10.19 -9.83
CA LYS A 127 18.05 -9.23 -8.98
C LYS A 127 18.72 -9.04 -7.61
N LYS A 128 19.48 -10.04 -7.14
CA LYS A 128 20.14 -10.04 -5.82
C LYS A 128 21.61 -9.63 -5.84
N MET A 129 22.31 -9.89 -6.94
CA MET A 129 23.78 -9.87 -7.05
C MET A 129 24.30 -9.27 -8.36
N GLY A 130 23.41 -8.98 -9.32
CA GLY A 130 23.81 -8.40 -10.60
C GLY A 130 24.57 -7.09 -10.42
N PRO A 131 25.33 -6.65 -11.44
CA PRO A 131 25.87 -5.30 -11.43
C PRO A 131 24.73 -4.32 -11.17
N SER A 132 25.00 -3.28 -10.39
CA SER A 132 23.98 -2.28 -10.05
C SER A 132 23.28 -1.76 -11.31
N THR A 133 24.00 -1.71 -12.43
CA THR A 133 23.49 -1.32 -13.75
C THR A 133 23.93 -2.28 -14.85
N LYS A 134 23.06 -2.56 -15.84
CA LYS A 134 23.37 -3.30 -17.07
C LYS A 134 23.40 -2.37 -18.28
N GLU A 135 24.25 -2.67 -19.25
CA GLU A 135 24.21 -1.94 -20.51
C GLU A 135 23.04 -2.45 -21.39
N LEU A 136 22.26 -1.52 -21.94
CA LEU A 136 21.14 -1.81 -22.81
C LEU A 136 21.53 -1.52 -24.25
N LEU A 137 21.59 -2.58 -25.06
CA LEU A 137 22.08 -2.52 -26.44
C LEU A 137 20.96 -2.52 -27.48
N SER A 138 19.72 -2.85 -27.10
CA SER A 138 18.58 -2.86 -28.02
C SER A 138 17.25 -2.80 -27.29
N LYS A 139 16.20 -2.36 -27.99
CA LYS A 139 14.82 -2.41 -27.49
C LYS A 139 14.34 -3.82 -27.21
N THR A 140 14.66 -4.77 -28.08
CA THR A 140 14.30 -6.18 -27.92
C THR A 140 14.87 -6.78 -26.63
N SER A 141 16.08 -6.39 -26.22
CA SER A 141 16.67 -6.81 -24.94
C SER A 141 15.85 -6.30 -23.75
N LEU A 142 15.34 -5.07 -23.81
CA LEU A 142 14.46 -4.54 -22.77
C LEU A 142 13.10 -5.25 -22.78
N GLU A 143 12.50 -5.48 -23.95
CA GLU A 143 11.22 -6.19 -24.09
C GLU A 143 11.30 -7.61 -23.50
N LEU A 144 12.36 -8.35 -23.82
CA LEU A 144 12.59 -9.69 -23.25
C LEU A 144 12.73 -9.62 -21.73
N PHE A 145 13.47 -8.64 -21.22
CA PHE A 145 13.60 -8.43 -19.78
C PHE A 145 12.25 -8.13 -19.11
N MET A 146 11.47 -7.22 -19.70
CA MET A 146 10.16 -6.79 -19.22
C MET A 146 9.08 -7.87 -19.39
N SER A 147 9.30 -8.89 -20.21
CA SER A 147 8.40 -10.06 -20.27
C SER A 147 8.40 -10.89 -18.98
N LEU A 148 9.46 -10.76 -18.16
CA LEU A 148 9.68 -11.48 -16.91
C LEU A 148 9.73 -10.57 -15.68
N ASN A 149 9.69 -9.26 -15.85
CA ASN A 149 9.81 -8.26 -14.80
C ASN A 149 8.82 -7.13 -15.02
N ASP A 150 8.20 -6.64 -13.95
CA ASP A 150 7.14 -5.63 -14.07
C ASP A 150 7.68 -4.22 -14.28
N VAL A 151 8.92 -3.95 -13.89
CA VAL A 151 9.53 -2.62 -13.92
C VAL A 151 11.01 -2.68 -14.26
N SER A 152 11.48 -1.71 -15.04
CA SER A 152 12.88 -1.48 -15.35
C SER A 152 13.20 0.01 -15.33
N ILE A 153 14.39 0.37 -14.87
CA ILE A 153 14.86 1.75 -14.77
C ILE A 153 15.99 1.91 -15.77
N VAL A 154 15.90 2.85 -16.69
CA VAL A 154 16.87 3.02 -17.78
C VAL A 154 17.36 4.46 -17.82
N LEU A 155 18.67 4.63 -17.71
CA LEU A 155 19.35 5.90 -17.99
C LEU A 155 19.79 5.93 -19.46
N PHE A 156 19.33 6.91 -20.22
CA PHE A 156 19.78 7.23 -21.57
C PHE A 156 20.78 8.37 -21.47
N SER A 157 22.08 8.06 -21.45
CA SER A 157 23.12 9.08 -21.30
C SER A 157 24.47 8.61 -21.82
N ILE A 158 25.24 9.56 -22.36
CA ILE A 158 26.68 9.43 -22.66
C ILE A 158 27.55 10.18 -21.64
N ASP A 159 26.94 10.88 -20.68
CA ASP A 159 27.66 11.68 -19.68
C ASP A 159 28.21 10.77 -18.56
N PRO A 160 29.55 10.68 -18.41
CA PRO A 160 30.16 9.82 -17.40
C PRO A 160 29.88 10.25 -15.96
N GLU A 161 29.68 11.55 -15.68
CA GLU A 161 29.38 12.02 -14.31
C GLU A 161 27.97 11.61 -13.88
N LEU A 162 27.01 11.73 -14.79
CA LEU A 162 25.65 11.27 -14.57
C LEU A 162 25.59 9.74 -14.44
N ILE A 163 26.29 9.01 -15.30
CA ILE A 163 26.39 7.54 -15.22
C ILE A 163 26.90 7.13 -13.83
N LYS A 164 27.98 7.74 -13.34
CA LYS A 164 28.53 7.44 -12.01
C LYS A 164 27.54 7.74 -10.88
N THR A 165 26.80 8.84 -10.99
CA THR A 165 25.75 9.21 -10.02
C THR A 165 24.64 8.16 -10.01
N TYR A 166 24.21 7.73 -11.19
CA TYR A 166 23.17 6.72 -11.36
C TYR A 166 23.61 5.33 -10.87
N GLU A 167 24.84 4.92 -11.16
CA GLU A 167 25.43 3.67 -10.64
C GLU A 167 25.48 3.67 -9.11
N LYS A 168 25.80 4.82 -8.49
CA LYS A 168 25.76 4.96 -7.03
C LYS A 168 24.35 4.75 -6.47
N ILE A 169 23.33 5.33 -7.11
CA ILE A 169 21.92 5.15 -6.72
C ILE A 169 21.51 3.68 -6.86
N ALA A 170 21.83 3.09 -8.01
CA ALA A 170 21.51 1.70 -8.32
C ALA A 170 22.16 0.73 -7.33
N LYS A 171 23.41 0.99 -6.91
CA LYS A 171 24.14 0.19 -5.91
C LYS A 171 23.49 0.23 -4.52
N ASN A 172 22.86 1.35 -4.18
CA ASN A 172 22.16 1.53 -2.90
C ASN A 172 20.70 1.07 -2.95
N SER A 173 20.21 0.63 -4.12
CA SER A 173 18.85 0.14 -4.30
C SER A 173 18.82 -1.39 -4.23
N GLU A 174 17.96 -1.93 -3.38
CA GLU A 174 17.73 -3.37 -3.35
C GLU A 174 16.65 -3.80 -4.36
N GLY A 175 16.89 -4.91 -5.06
CA GLY A 175 15.84 -5.65 -5.75
C GLY A 175 15.28 -5.03 -7.03
N ASN A 176 15.89 -4.00 -7.60
CA ASN A 176 15.56 -3.48 -8.92
C ASN A 176 16.74 -3.64 -9.86
N ILE A 177 16.46 -3.85 -11.15
CA ILE A 177 17.50 -3.92 -12.18
C ILE A 177 17.51 -2.59 -12.91
N TYR A 178 18.68 -1.97 -12.94
CA TYR A 178 18.91 -0.69 -13.61
C TYR A 178 19.65 -0.95 -14.92
N PHE A 179 19.34 -0.17 -15.93
CA PHE A 179 19.99 -0.19 -17.23
C PHE A 179 20.57 1.17 -17.59
N ILE A 180 21.59 1.15 -18.45
CA ILE A 180 22.18 2.32 -19.08
C ILE A 180 22.21 2.07 -20.58
N CYS A 181 21.60 2.97 -21.37
CA CYS A 181 21.66 2.98 -22.82
C CYS A 181 22.62 4.09 -23.27
N LYS A 182 23.86 3.70 -23.59
CA LYS A 182 24.94 4.64 -23.95
C LYS A 182 24.96 5.03 -25.43
N ASP A 183 24.25 4.29 -26.28
CA ASP A 183 24.21 4.57 -27.72
C ASP A 183 23.03 5.51 -28.06
N PRO A 184 23.26 6.78 -28.43
CA PRO A 184 22.19 7.71 -28.76
C PRO A 184 21.42 7.33 -30.03
N THR A 185 22.00 6.48 -30.90
CA THR A 185 21.37 6.11 -32.16
C THR A 185 20.13 5.23 -31.98
N ILE A 186 20.03 4.53 -30.84
CA ILE A 186 18.91 3.64 -30.52
C ILE A 186 17.90 4.26 -29.53
N TRP A 187 18.15 5.47 -29.01
CA TRP A 187 17.23 6.11 -28.04
C TRP A 187 15.82 6.31 -28.61
N GLY A 188 15.73 6.64 -29.91
CA GLY A 188 14.46 6.82 -30.61
C GLY A 188 13.58 5.58 -30.63
N ASP A 189 14.16 4.37 -30.59
CA ASP A 189 13.40 3.12 -30.51
C ASP A 189 12.56 3.02 -29.23
N PHE A 190 12.99 3.72 -28.17
CA PHE A 190 12.33 3.81 -26.87
C PHE A 190 11.43 5.06 -26.73
N ASN A 191 11.22 5.82 -27.82
CA ASN A 191 10.58 7.15 -27.81
C ASN A 191 11.34 8.19 -26.96
N ILE A 192 12.66 8.04 -26.81
CA ILE A 192 13.53 8.97 -26.09
C ILE A 192 14.35 9.76 -27.11
N ASN A 193 14.26 11.10 -27.07
CA ASN A 193 14.89 11.96 -28.08
C ASN A 193 16.09 12.77 -27.55
N SER A 194 16.38 12.67 -26.27
CA SER A 194 17.48 13.36 -25.60
C SER A 194 17.96 12.56 -24.40
N MET A 195 19.04 13.01 -23.75
CA MET A 195 19.45 12.48 -22.46
C MET A 195 18.24 12.45 -21.51
N SER A 196 17.95 11.28 -20.95
CA SER A 196 16.74 11.05 -20.15
C SER A 196 16.98 9.94 -19.13
N LEU A 197 16.20 9.97 -18.05
CA LEU A 197 16.04 8.85 -17.15
C LEU A 197 14.59 8.41 -17.25
N ALA A 198 14.33 7.14 -17.50
CA ALA A 198 12.98 6.63 -17.68
C ALA A 198 12.73 5.37 -16.86
N VAL A 199 11.50 5.22 -16.39
CA VAL A 199 11.00 3.99 -15.78
C VAL A 199 10.00 3.35 -16.73
N PHE A 200 10.29 2.12 -17.15
CA PHE A 200 9.42 1.31 -17.99
C PHE A 200 8.60 0.37 -17.12
N LYS A 201 7.30 0.26 -17.39
CA LYS A 201 6.35 -0.53 -16.60
C LYS A 201 5.50 -1.44 -17.48
N GLY A 202 5.31 -2.68 -17.00
CA GLY A 202 4.45 -3.68 -17.63
C GLY A 202 4.90 -4.13 -19.02
N LYS A 203 4.08 -5.00 -19.62
CA LYS A 203 4.35 -5.62 -20.94
C LYS A 203 4.26 -4.64 -22.11
N ASP A 204 3.49 -3.56 -21.94
CA ASP A 204 3.30 -2.53 -22.97
C ASP A 204 4.42 -1.48 -22.98
N LEU A 205 5.45 -1.63 -22.13
CA LEU A 205 6.55 -0.68 -21.96
C LEU A 205 6.07 0.76 -21.71
N GLU A 206 5.08 0.93 -20.83
CA GLU A 206 4.62 2.25 -20.44
C GLU A 206 5.79 3.02 -19.80
N VAL A 207 6.11 4.19 -20.36
CA VAL A 207 7.30 4.96 -20.01
C VAL A 207 6.93 6.19 -19.19
N GLU A 208 7.60 6.34 -18.05
CA GLU A 208 7.57 7.55 -17.23
C GLU A 208 8.96 8.19 -17.32
N GLU A 209 9.06 9.38 -17.94
CA GLU A 209 10.32 10.11 -18.07
C GLU A 209 10.53 11.08 -16.90
N PHE A 210 11.77 11.16 -16.43
CA PHE A 210 12.21 12.09 -15.42
C PHE A 210 12.26 13.52 -15.98
N LYS A 211 11.65 14.46 -15.25
CA LYS A 211 11.53 15.88 -15.65
C LYS A 211 12.26 16.85 -14.71
N GLY A 212 13.11 16.33 -13.82
CA GLY A 212 13.83 17.12 -12.83
C GLY A 212 15.28 17.41 -13.25
N ASN A 213 16.04 17.94 -12.30
CA ASN A 213 17.48 18.09 -12.44
C ASN A 213 18.16 16.75 -12.19
N PHE A 214 19.17 16.42 -12.99
CA PHE A 214 19.94 15.17 -12.85
C PHE A 214 20.90 15.20 -11.64
N ILE A 215 20.32 15.39 -10.45
CA ILE A 215 21.00 15.35 -9.14
C ILE A 215 20.49 14.16 -8.33
N GLU A 216 21.37 13.56 -7.53
CA GLU A 216 21.14 12.29 -6.83
C GLU A 216 19.79 12.25 -6.09
N ASN A 217 19.47 13.29 -5.30
CA ASN A 217 18.24 13.33 -4.50
C ASN A 217 16.96 13.39 -5.36
N GLU A 218 16.96 14.14 -6.47
CA GLU A 218 15.77 14.23 -7.33
C GLU A 218 15.57 12.94 -8.14
N ILE A 219 16.67 12.35 -8.64
CA ILE A 219 16.64 11.05 -9.30
C ILE A 219 16.09 9.97 -8.36
N SER A 220 16.65 9.86 -7.14
CA SER A 220 16.19 8.86 -6.16
C SER A 220 14.71 9.02 -5.83
N LYS A 221 14.24 10.26 -5.61
CA LYS A 221 12.81 10.53 -5.35
C LYS A 221 11.91 10.14 -6.53
N PHE A 222 12.35 10.42 -7.75
CA PHE A 222 11.63 10.03 -8.95
C PHE A 222 11.52 8.50 -9.04
N ILE A 223 12.65 7.80 -8.94
CA ILE A 223 12.69 6.33 -9.00
C ILE A 223 11.81 5.73 -7.91
N GLU A 224 11.95 6.17 -6.65
CA GLU A 224 11.11 5.69 -5.54
C GLU A 224 9.61 5.86 -5.81
N LYS A 225 9.21 7.02 -6.36
CA LYS A 225 7.81 7.30 -6.69
C LYS A 225 7.33 6.43 -7.84
N SER A 226 8.15 6.30 -8.88
CA SER A 226 7.80 5.53 -10.07
C SER A 226 7.75 4.02 -9.80
N LEU A 227 8.53 3.51 -8.85
CA LEU A 227 8.50 2.09 -8.46
C LEU A 227 7.26 1.68 -7.66
N LEU A 228 6.42 2.63 -7.22
CA LEU A 228 5.20 2.29 -6.50
C LEU A 228 4.20 1.59 -7.45
N PRO A 229 3.69 0.39 -7.10
CA PRO A 229 2.68 -0.27 -7.90
C PRO A 229 1.41 0.57 -7.91
N TRP A 230 0.78 0.70 -9.07
CA TRP A 230 -0.49 1.43 -9.19
C TRP A 230 -1.65 0.68 -8.53
N LEU A 231 -1.53 -0.64 -8.43
CA LEU A 231 -2.48 -1.54 -7.80
C LEU A 231 -1.76 -2.36 -6.73
N ILE A 232 -2.19 -2.24 -5.47
CA ILE A 232 -1.55 -2.91 -4.33
C ILE A 232 -2.60 -3.68 -3.52
N PRO A 233 -2.41 -4.99 -3.25
CA PRO A 233 -3.27 -5.67 -2.29
C PRO A 233 -3.17 -4.95 -0.93
N PHE A 234 -4.29 -4.82 -0.25
CA PHE A 234 -4.33 -4.20 1.06
C PHE A 234 -3.67 -5.15 2.07
N ASP A 235 -2.44 -4.83 2.46
CA ASP A 235 -1.64 -5.55 3.44
C ASP A 235 -0.78 -4.57 4.29
N GLU A 236 0.08 -5.09 5.17
CA GLU A 236 0.97 -4.25 5.99
C GLU A 236 1.90 -3.35 5.16
N LYS A 237 2.29 -3.79 3.97
CA LYS A 237 3.14 -3.02 3.06
C LYS A 237 2.36 -1.86 2.44
N ALA A 238 1.12 -2.09 2.03
CA ALA A 238 0.23 -1.03 1.56
C ALA A 238 0.01 0.03 2.64
N ILE A 239 -0.12 -0.37 3.91
CA ILE A 239 -0.27 0.57 5.03
C ILE A 239 0.92 1.53 5.12
N GLN A 240 2.16 1.00 5.09
CA GLN A 240 3.35 1.85 5.17
C GLN A 240 3.47 2.79 3.96
N ILE A 241 3.17 2.30 2.76
CA ILE A 241 3.27 3.09 1.53
C ILE A 241 2.22 4.21 1.48
N VAL A 242 0.98 3.90 1.88
CA VAL A 242 -0.13 4.86 1.81
C VAL A 242 -0.09 5.82 2.98
N PHE A 243 -0.13 5.31 4.21
CA PHE A 243 -0.26 6.15 5.40
C PHE A 243 1.08 6.74 5.85
N GLY A 244 2.18 6.00 5.69
CA GLY A 244 3.51 6.48 6.10
C GLY A 244 4.04 7.62 5.21
N LYS A 245 3.75 7.59 3.91
CA LYS A 245 4.16 8.64 2.95
C LYS A 245 3.06 9.65 2.62
N GLN A 246 1.88 9.53 3.24
CA GLN A 246 0.71 10.39 2.99
C GLN A 246 0.31 10.48 1.50
N ASN A 247 0.45 9.37 0.76
CA ASN A 247 0.02 9.32 -0.63
C ASN A 247 -1.50 9.18 -0.69
N PRO A 248 -2.20 9.92 -1.57
CA PRO A 248 -3.63 9.72 -1.74
C PRO A 248 -3.89 8.31 -2.29
N CYS A 249 -4.81 7.58 -1.68
CA CYS A 249 -5.11 6.20 -2.03
C CYS A 249 -6.61 5.96 -2.14
N LEU A 250 -7.03 5.32 -3.23
CA LEU A 250 -8.34 4.74 -3.43
C LEU A 250 -8.32 3.31 -2.90
N PHE A 251 -8.95 3.09 -1.76
CA PHE A 251 -9.22 1.78 -1.19
C PHE A 251 -10.52 1.22 -1.74
N ILE A 252 -10.51 -0.06 -2.10
CA ILE A 252 -11.69 -0.77 -2.61
C ILE A 252 -11.91 -2.01 -1.75
N PHE A 253 -13.05 -2.07 -1.08
CA PHE A 253 -13.40 -3.14 -0.15
C PHE A 253 -14.53 -3.98 -0.73
N ARG A 254 -14.27 -5.27 -0.95
CA ARG A 254 -15.23 -6.21 -1.55
C ARG A 254 -14.98 -7.65 -1.13
N LYS A 255 -15.99 -8.50 -1.31
CA LYS A 255 -15.82 -9.95 -1.34
C LYS A 255 -15.46 -10.41 -2.76
N ASP A 256 -14.95 -11.63 -2.87
CA ASP A 256 -14.80 -12.35 -4.14
C ASP A 256 -13.94 -11.59 -5.18
N PHE A 257 -12.72 -11.21 -4.79
CA PHE A 257 -11.81 -10.48 -5.67
C PHE A 257 -11.28 -11.33 -6.85
N ASP A 258 -11.35 -12.66 -6.75
CA ASP A 258 -10.88 -13.59 -7.79
C ASP A 258 -11.70 -13.55 -9.09
N ASP A 259 -12.74 -12.72 -9.17
CA ASP A 259 -13.49 -12.48 -10.41
C ASP A 259 -12.62 -11.69 -11.43
N ILE A 260 -12.21 -12.39 -12.48
CA ILE A 260 -11.36 -11.93 -13.59
C ILE A 260 -11.86 -10.62 -14.22
N LYS A 261 -13.18 -10.40 -14.26
CA LYS A 261 -13.75 -9.18 -14.83
C LYS A 261 -13.33 -7.95 -14.02
N TYR A 262 -13.23 -8.09 -12.70
CA TYR A 262 -12.90 -6.99 -11.82
C TYR A 262 -11.41 -6.75 -11.68
N SER A 263 -10.58 -7.79 -11.64
CA SER A 263 -9.12 -7.60 -11.69
C SER A 263 -8.73 -6.83 -12.96
N SER A 264 -9.29 -7.22 -14.11
CA SER A 264 -9.09 -6.50 -15.38
C SER A 264 -9.59 -5.04 -15.31
N ALA A 265 -10.75 -4.80 -14.71
CA ALA A 265 -11.30 -3.45 -14.55
C ALA A 265 -10.41 -2.55 -13.68
N LEU A 266 -9.81 -3.09 -12.62
CA LEU A 266 -8.90 -2.36 -11.74
C LEU A 266 -7.55 -2.10 -12.38
N GLU A 267 -7.04 -3.03 -13.19
CA GLU A 267 -5.85 -2.79 -14.00
C GLU A 267 -6.08 -1.63 -14.98
N ILE A 268 -7.20 -1.65 -15.72
CA ILE A 268 -7.58 -0.56 -16.63
C ILE A 268 -7.69 0.77 -15.87
N LEU A 269 -8.37 0.78 -14.72
CA LEU A 269 -8.51 1.97 -13.89
C LEU A 269 -7.15 2.49 -13.42
N SER A 270 -6.25 1.59 -12.98
CA SER A 270 -4.91 1.95 -12.50
C SER A 270 -4.09 2.66 -13.58
N LYS A 271 -4.18 2.18 -14.83
CA LYS A 271 -3.55 2.81 -16.00
C LYS A 271 -4.15 4.17 -16.31
N LYS A 272 -5.48 4.30 -16.30
CA LYS A 272 -6.18 5.59 -16.52
C LYS A 272 -5.82 6.62 -15.44
N LEU A 273 -5.72 6.20 -14.18
CA LEU A 273 -5.43 7.09 -13.06
C LEU A 273 -3.94 7.42 -12.90
N ARG A 274 -3.04 6.66 -13.55
CA ARG A 274 -1.57 6.83 -13.52
C ARG A 274 -1.02 6.95 -12.09
N GLY A 275 -1.57 6.15 -11.17
CA GLY A 275 -1.13 6.08 -9.77
C GLY A 275 -1.47 7.29 -8.88
N SER A 276 -2.38 8.18 -9.27
CA SER A 276 -2.75 9.34 -8.44
C SER A 276 -4.27 9.57 -8.33
N PRO A 277 -5.01 8.90 -7.45
CA PRO A 277 -4.50 8.18 -6.28
C PRO A 277 -3.95 6.81 -6.66
N MET A 278 -3.12 6.28 -5.77
CA MET A 278 -2.79 4.85 -5.79
C MET A 278 -4.06 4.04 -5.58
N ILE A 279 -4.14 2.83 -6.12
CA ILE A 279 -5.27 1.94 -5.88
C ILE A 279 -4.82 0.83 -4.95
N SER A 280 -5.55 0.66 -3.85
CA SER A 280 -5.39 -0.50 -2.98
C SER A 280 -6.71 -1.25 -2.85
N PHE A 281 -6.65 -2.57 -2.86
CA PHE A 281 -7.85 -3.41 -2.79
C PHE A 281 -7.76 -4.38 -1.62
N ALA A 282 -8.84 -4.48 -0.86
CA ALA A 282 -8.95 -5.39 0.28
C ALA A 282 -9.98 -6.47 -0.05
N ASP A 283 -9.51 -7.70 -0.20
CA ASP A 283 -10.39 -8.87 -0.27
C ASP A 283 -10.94 -9.19 1.13
N LEU A 284 -12.24 -9.02 1.31
CA LEU A 284 -12.94 -9.25 2.57
C LEU A 284 -13.26 -10.73 2.83
N SER A 285 -12.98 -11.62 1.87
CA SER A 285 -12.92 -13.05 2.16
C SER A 285 -11.80 -13.36 3.16
N ASN A 286 -10.73 -12.54 3.18
CA ASN A 286 -9.69 -12.59 4.19
C ASN A 286 -10.18 -12.00 5.55
N PRO A 287 -10.15 -12.78 6.66
CA PRO A 287 -10.55 -12.30 7.98
C PRO A 287 -9.77 -11.09 8.51
N SER A 288 -8.48 -10.96 8.16
CA SER A 288 -7.65 -9.83 8.59
C SER A 288 -8.12 -8.52 7.98
N ASN A 289 -8.53 -8.54 6.70
CA ASN A 289 -9.05 -7.37 6.00
C ASN A 289 -10.42 -6.94 6.58
N ARG A 290 -11.25 -7.88 7.02
CA ARG A 290 -12.53 -7.58 7.70
C ARG A 290 -12.33 -6.83 9.02
N ARG A 291 -11.42 -7.30 9.88
CA ARG A 291 -11.10 -6.64 11.15
C ARG A 291 -10.62 -5.21 10.96
N LEU A 292 -9.92 -4.95 9.86
CA LEU A 292 -9.46 -3.60 9.57
C LEU A 292 -10.59 -2.65 9.16
N VAL A 293 -11.54 -3.11 8.35
CA VAL A 293 -12.71 -2.29 8.00
C VAL A 293 -13.47 -1.88 9.26
N GLU A 294 -13.61 -2.80 10.21
CA GLU A 294 -14.18 -2.53 11.53
C GLU A 294 -13.32 -1.50 12.30
N TYR A 295 -11.99 -1.65 12.33
CA TYR A 295 -11.07 -0.70 12.95
C TYR A 295 -11.14 0.70 12.32
N LEU A 296 -11.36 0.81 11.01
CA LEU A 296 -11.52 2.08 10.30
C LEU A 296 -12.87 2.77 10.60
N GLY A 297 -13.77 2.09 11.31
CA GLY A 297 -15.07 2.58 11.73
C GLY A 297 -16.18 2.40 10.70
N PHE A 298 -16.02 1.50 9.73
CA PHE A 298 -17.02 1.29 8.68
C PHE A 298 -17.90 0.07 8.98
N PRO A 299 -19.23 0.19 8.84
CA PRO A 299 -20.14 -0.92 9.13
C PRO A 299 -20.11 -1.97 8.01
N ALA A 300 -20.27 -3.24 8.38
CA ALA A 300 -20.19 -4.38 7.45
C ALA A 300 -21.28 -4.38 6.35
N ASN A 301 -22.38 -3.65 6.54
CA ASN A 301 -23.47 -3.54 5.56
C ASN A 301 -23.18 -2.54 4.43
N TRP A 302 -22.09 -1.77 4.51
CA TRP A 302 -21.67 -0.89 3.41
C TRP A 302 -20.97 -1.63 2.28
N MET A 303 -20.66 -2.92 2.44
CA MET A 303 -19.92 -3.66 1.45
C MET A 303 -20.77 -3.99 0.21
N PRO A 304 -20.22 -3.90 -1.03
CA PRO A 304 -18.90 -3.36 -1.36
C PRO A 304 -18.90 -1.81 -1.38
N PHE A 305 -17.77 -1.20 -1.03
CA PHE A 305 -17.60 0.26 -1.09
C PHE A 305 -16.17 0.63 -1.46
N ALA A 306 -16.00 1.88 -1.88
CA ALA A 306 -14.68 2.47 -2.09
C ALA A 306 -14.48 3.71 -1.21
N LEU A 307 -13.22 3.99 -0.90
CA LEU A 307 -12.79 5.04 0.00
C LEU A 307 -11.56 5.71 -0.57
N ILE A 308 -11.58 7.03 -0.75
CA ILE A 308 -10.36 7.80 -0.94
C ILE A 308 -9.89 8.29 0.42
N VAL A 309 -8.62 8.05 0.75
CA VAL A 309 -7.91 8.76 1.81
C VAL A 309 -6.95 9.72 1.14
N ASN A 310 -7.09 11.02 1.40
CA ASN A 310 -6.19 12.03 0.84
C ASN A 310 -4.96 12.27 1.73
N GLN A 311 -4.09 13.17 1.29
CA GLN A 311 -2.85 13.54 2.00
C GLN A 311 -3.09 14.18 3.37
N LYS A 312 -4.28 14.74 3.61
CA LYS A 312 -4.71 15.31 4.89
C LYS A 312 -5.41 14.29 5.78
N SER A 313 -5.34 13.00 5.44
CA SER A 313 -6.06 11.90 6.09
C SER A 313 -7.59 12.04 6.09
N GLN A 314 -8.14 12.88 5.21
CA GLN A 314 -9.58 13.00 5.02
C GLN A 314 -10.09 11.81 4.19
N LYS A 315 -11.22 11.27 4.63
CA LYS A 315 -11.89 10.11 4.03
C LYS A 315 -12.99 10.59 3.09
N PHE A 316 -13.13 10.01 1.91
CA PHE A 316 -14.23 10.27 0.97
C PHE A 316 -14.82 8.94 0.53
N ILE A 317 -16.13 8.76 0.64
CA ILE A 317 -16.75 7.42 0.55
C ILE A 317 -17.65 7.33 -0.67
N TYR A 318 -17.52 6.21 -1.40
CA TYR A 318 -18.36 5.85 -2.52
C TYR A 318 -19.06 4.51 -2.25
N ARG A 319 -20.39 4.53 -2.16
CA ARG A 319 -21.23 3.37 -1.76
C ARG A 319 -22.09 2.80 -2.89
N ASN A 320 -21.96 3.33 -4.11
CA ASN A 320 -22.72 2.84 -5.26
C ASN A 320 -21.99 1.65 -5.92
N GLU A 321 -22.55 1.14 -7.02
CA GLU A 321 -21.97 0.03 -7.77
C GLU A 321 -20.50 0.29 -8.15
N ILE A 322 -19.63 -0.67 -7.84
CA ILE A 322 -18.19 -0.59 -8.03
C ILE A 322 -17.84 -1.08 -9.45
N THR A 323 -17.78 -0.14 -10.39
CA THR A 323 -17.32 -0.38 -11.78
C THR A 323 -16.13 0.51 -12.09
N GLU A 324 -15.37 0.18 -13.15
CA GLU A 324 -14.23 1.00 -13.61
C GLU A 324 -14.65 2.45 -13.88
N GLU A 325 -15.73 2.64 -14.64
CA GLU A 325 -16.28 3.95 -14.99
C GLU A 325 -16.72 4.73 -13.75
N ASN A 326 -17.44 4.09 -12.83
CA ASN A 326 -17.94 4.72 -11.61
C ASN A 326 -16.80 5.17 -10.69
N LEU A 327 -15.80 4.32 -10.50
CA LEU A 327 -14.63 4.65 -9.69
C LEU A 327 -13.79 5.76 -10.34
N TYR A 328 -13.62 5.74 -11.66
CA TYR A 328 -12.94 6.80 -12.39
C TYR A 328 -13.65 8.14 -12.18
N ASN A 329 -14.97 8.17 -12.36
CA ASN A 329 -15.80 9.37 -12.16
C ASN A 329 -15.75 9.87 -10.71
N PHE A 330 -15.76 8.97 -9.74
CA PHE A 330 -15.60 9.30 -8.32
C PHE A 330 -14.26 9.99 -8.04
N VAL A 331 -13.16 9.43 -8.57
CA VAL A 331 -11.82 10.02 -8.44
C VAL A 331 -11.74 11.39 -9.14
N GLU A 332 -12.32 11.54 -10.32
CA GLU A 332 -12.34 12.81 -11.05
C GLU A 332 -13.11 13.90 -10.30
N ARG A 333 -14.26 13.54 -9.71
CA ARG A 333 -15.05 14.47 -8.87
C ARG A 333 -14.28 14.86 -7.62
N TRP A 334 -13.60 13.91 -6.99
CA TRP A 334 -12.72 14.19 -5.85
C TRP A 334 -11.57 15.13 -6.22
N ARG A 335 -10.88 14.89 -7.35
CA ARG A 335 -9.82 15.79 -7.87
C ARG A 335 -10.32 17.21 -8.11
N LYS A 336 -11.59 17.37 -8.52
CA LYS A 336 -12.26 18.66 -8.72
C LYS A 336 -12.78 19.30 -7.41
N GLY A 337 -12.61 18.64 -6.26
CA GLY A 337 -13.11 19.14 -4.96
C GLY A 337 -14.63 19.07 -4.81
N ILE A 338 -15.32 18.26 -5.63
CA ILE A 338 -16.78 18.09 -5.59
C ILE A 338 -17.17 17.14 -4.45
N GLU A 339 -16.37 16.10 -4.22
CA GLU A 339 -16.61 15.15 -3.13
C GLU A 339 -16.30 15.79 -1.78
N LYS A 340 -17.21 15.63 -0.82
CA LYS A 340 -17.04 16.13 0.55
C LYS A 340 -16.35 15.08 1.43
N PRO A 341 -15.52 15.49 2.39
CA PRO A 341 -15.02 14.58 3.42
C PRO A 341 -16.18 13.90 4.16
N TYR A 342 -16.03 12.60 4.37
CA TYR A 342 -16.91 11.82 5.20
C TYR A 342 -16.75 12.22 6.66
N LEU A 343 -17.90 12.44 7.29
CA LEU A 343 -18.05 12.65 8.73
C LEU A 343 -18.65 11.39 9.33
N LYS A 344 -18.12 10.95 10.49
CA LYS A 344 -18.60 9.75 11.18
C LYS A 344 -20.11 9.83 11.38
N SER A 345 -20.83 8.74 11.10
CA SER A 345 -22.26 8.64 11.36
C SER A 345 -22.64 7.20 11.69
N GLN A 346 -23.56 7.04 12.62
CA GLN A 346 -24.29 5.79 12.80
C GLN A 346 -25.20 5.53 11.60
N ILE A 347 -25.64 4.27 11.48
CA ILE A 347 -26.64 3.87 10.48
C ILE A 347 -27.98 4.52 10.85
N ILE A 348 -28.66 5.10 9.86
CA ILE A 348 -30.02 5.61 10.03
C ILE A 348 -30.92 4.45 10.50
N PRO A 349 -31.54 4.54 11.70
CA PRO A 349 -32.36 3.47 12.22
C PRO A 349 -33.58 3.19 11.33
N ASN A 350 -33.92 1.91 11.11
CA ASN A 350 -35.12 1.53 10.35
C ASN A 350 -36.42 2.10 10.95
N ASN A 351 -36.46 2.26 12.29
CA ASN A 351 -37.49 3.00 12.98
C ASN A 351 -36.81 4.10 13.83
N PRO A 352 -36.78 5.36 13.36
CA PRO A 352 -36.13 6.44 14.09
C PRO A 352 -37.00 6.94 15.26
N TYR A 353 -38.27 6.56 15.35
CA TYR A 353 -39.21 7.10 16.33
C TYR A 353 -39.25 6.27 17.61
N SER A 354 -38.96 6.91 18.75
CA SER A 354 -38.96 6.28 20.07
C SER A 354 -39.34 7.32 21.14
N ASP A 355 -40.28 6.96 22.02
CA ASP A 355 -40.76 7.80 23.12
C ASP A 355 -41.23 9.21 22.71
N GLY A 356 -41.77 9.35 21.50
CA GLY A 356 -42.23 10.63 20.94
C GLY A 356 -41.12 11.50 20.35
N MET A 357 -39.88 10.99 20.31
CA MET A 357 -38.73 11.67 19.74
C MET A 357 -38.29 11.01 18.43
N THR A 358 -37.63 11.79 17.59
CA THR A 358 -36.93 11.33 16.39
C THR A 358 -35.45 11.14 16.67
N THR A 359 -34.96 9.92 16.55
CA THR A 359 -33.53 9.61 16.59
C THR A 359 -32.92 9.98 15.25
N ILE A 360 -31.95 10.89 15.25
CA ILE A 360 -31.20 11.31 14.06
C ILE A 360 -29.73 10.93 14.21
N VAL A 361 -29.04 10.80 13.08
CA VAL A 361 -27.63 10.44 12.94
C VAL A 361 -26.94 11.47 12.04
N GLY A 362 -25.61 11.42 11.91
CA GLY A 362 -24.87 12.39 11.10
C GLY A 362 -25.36 12.47 9.65
N GLU A 363 -25.65 11.32 9.02
CA GLU A 363 -26.09 11.24 7.62
C GLU A 363 -27.44 11.94 7.33
N ASN A 364 -28.40 11.92 8.26
CA ASN A 364 -29.72 12.52 8.05
C ASN A 364 -29.94 13.82 8.85
N PHE A 365 -28.93 14.29 9.59
CA PHE A 365 -29.05 15.48 10.43
C PHE A 365 -29.49 16.70 9.62
N ALA A 366 -28.83 17.00 8.51
CA ALA A 366 -29.14 18.18 7.70
C ALA A 366 -30.54 18.12 7.09
N GLU A 367 -30.96 16.94 6.63
CA GLU A 367 -32.30 16.72 6.06
C GLU A 367 -33.39 17.00 7.09
N VAL A 368 -33.23 16.49 8.32
CA VAL A 368 -34.24 16.65 9.38
C VAL A 368 -34.19 18.04 10.00
N VAL A 369 -33.00 18.52 10.37
CA VAL A 369 -32.84 19.73 11.19
C VAL A 369 -32.97 21.01 10.36
N PHE A 370 -32.47 21.02 9.12
CA PHE A 370 -32.46 22.21 8.28
C PHE A 370 -33.68 22.35 7.36
N ASP A 371 -34.61 21.40 7.37
CA ASP A 371 -35.89 21.59 6.68
C ASP A 371 -36.66 22.77 7.31
N LYS A 372 -36.93 23.79 6.48
CA LYS A 372 -37.64 25.00 6.88
C LYS A 372 -39.15 24.77 7.08
N LYS A 373 -39.65 23.57 6.80
CA LYS A 373 -41.03 23.16 7.12
C LYS A 373 -41.23 22.82 8.60
N PHE A 374 -40.15 22.66 9.36
CA PHE A 374 -40.22 22.25 10.75
C PHE A 374 -39.39 23.16 11.67
N ASP A 375 -39.89 23.36 12.87
CA ASP A 375 -39.13 23.84 14.03
C ASP A 375 -38.56 22.60 14.75
N VAL A 376 -37.23 22.55 14.95
CA VAL A 376 -36.58 21.31 15.44
C VAL A 376 -35.81 21.57 16.73
N PHE A 377 -36.13 20.84 17.80
CA PHE A 377 -35.35 20.86 19.05
C PHE A 377 -34.50 19.59 19.15
N VAL A 378 -33.19 19.75 19.34
CA VAL A 378 -32.24 18.63 19.30
C VAL A 378 -31.49 18.52 20.63
N GLU A 379 -31.48 17.29 21.17
CA GLU A 379 -30.56 16.88 22.22
C GLU A 379 -29.33 16.20 21.61
N PHE A 380 -28.16 16.79 21.85
CA PHE A 380 -26.87 16.15 21.61
C PHE A 380 -26.39 15.50 22.90
N PHE A 381 -26.35 14.17 22.93
CA PHE A 381 -26.06 13.40 24.15
C PHE A 381 -24.89 12.43 23.98
N ALA A 382 -24.44 11.89 25.11
CA ALA A 382 -23.50 10.76 25.19
C ALA A 382 -24.10 9.65 26.07
N PRO A 383 -24.12 8.37 25.65
CA PRO A 383 -24.78 7.28 26.39
C PRO A 383 -24.28 7.07 27.84
N TRP A 384 -23.00 7.37 28.09
CA TRP A 384 -22.37 7.24 29.41
C TRP A 384 -22.55 8.47 30.31
N CYS A 385 -23.05 9.60 29.79
CA CYS A 385 -23.14 10.84 30.55
C CYS A 385 -24.26 10.80 31.60
N SER A 386 -23.91 11.02 32.88
CA SER A 386 -24.87 11.05 33.99
C SER A 386 -25.90 12.19 33.84
N HIS A 387 -25.49 13.35 33.33
CA HIS A 387 -26.39 14.48 33.10
C HIS A 387 -27.40 14.19 31.98
N CYS A 388 -27.01 13.50 30.91
CA CYS A 388 -27.93 13.02 29.87
C CYS A 388 -28.95 12.03 30.45
N LYS A 389 -28.49 11.06 31.25
CA LYS A 389 -29.39 10.09 31.91
C LYS A 389 -30.41 10.76 32.83
N LYS A 390 -30.04 11.86 33.50
CA LYS A 390 -30.95 12.67 34.33
C LYS A 390 -31.94 13.49 33.49
N LEU A 391 -31.52 14.00 32.33
CA LEU A 391 -32.38 14.78 31.42
C LEU A 391 -33.38 13.90 30.66
N ALA A 392 -33.02 12.67 30.30
CA ALA A 392 -33.84 11.75 29.51
C ALA A 392 -35.33 11.68 29.94
N PRO A 393 -35.70 11.49 31.23
CA PRO A 393 -37.12 11.48 31.63
C PRO A 393 -37.83 12.83 31.42
N GLU A 394 -37.15 13.96 31.57
CA GLU A 394 -37.70 15.28 31.30
C GLU A 394 -37.85 15.53 29.80
N TYR A 395 -36.88 15.08 28.99
CA TYR A 395 -36.92 15.20 27.53
C TYR A 395 -38.06 14.38 26.92
N ILE A 396 -38.39 13.21 27.49
CA ILE A 396 -39.59 12.45 27.12
C ILE A 396 -40.88 13.23 27.42
N LYS A 397 -40.95 13.97 28.53
CA LYS A 397 -42.12 14.82 28.84
C LYS A 397 -42.25 15.95 27.82
N VAL A 398 -41.15 16.57 27.41
CA VAL A 398 -41.13 17.59 26.33
C VAL A 398 -41.68 16.99 25.04
N ALA A 399 -41.18 15.83 24.62
CA ALA A 399 -41.68 15.13 23.43
C ALA A 399 -43.19 14.86 23.50
N LYS A 400 -43.71 14.47 24.68
CA LYS A 400 -45.15 14.28 24.91
C LYS A 400 -45.95 15.58 24.82
N ALA A 401 -45.41 16.70 25.31
CA ALA A 401 -46.09 18.01 25.28
C ALA A 401 -46.30 18.53 23.85
N PHE A 402 -45.43 18.16 22.91
CA PHE A 402 -45.52 18.52 21.50
C PHE A 402 -46.14 17.44 20.62
N LYS A 403 -46.67 16.35 21.20
CA LYS A 403 -47.32 15.28 20.46
C LYS A 403 -48.55 15.81 19.71
N GLY A 404 -48.60 15.60 18.40
CA GLY A 404 -49.70 16.06 17.53
C GLY A 404 -49.53 17.48 16.97
N ILE A 405 -48.37 18.10 17.22
CA ILE A 405 -47.97 19.34 16.55
C ILE A 405 -47.00 18.97 15.42
N ASP A 406 -47.55 18.81 14.22
CA ASP A 406 -46.81 18.27 13.07
C ASP A 406 -45.70 19.21 12.55
N THR A 407 -45.65 20.46 13.03
CA THR A 407 -44.63 21.45 12.68
C THR A 407 -43.42 21.45 13.61
N ILE A 408 -43.46 20.69 14.71
CA ILE A 408 -42.37 20.58 15.68
C ILE A 408 -41.80 19.17 15.71
N ILE A 409 -40.47 19.08 15.61
CA ILE A 409 -39.74 17.82 15.78
C ILE A 409 -38.89 17.91 17.05
N ILE A 410 -39.10 16.97 17.98
CA ILE A 410 -38.22 16.75 19.12
C ILE A 410 -37.27 15.62 18.75
N ALA A 411 -35.99 15.93 18.58
CA ALA A 411 -34.98 15.00 18.11
C ALA A 411 -33.86 14.77 19.13
N LYS A 412 -33.15 13.65 18.96
CA LYS A 412 -31.94 13.32 19.72
C LYS A 412 -30.88 12.70 18.83
N ILE A 413 -29.62 12.98 19.14
CA ILE A 413 -28.45 12.45 18.44
C ILE A 413 -27.34 12.08 19.42
N ASP A 414 -26.78 10.89 19.26
CA ASP A 414 -25.57 10.48 19.97
C ASP A 414 -24.37 11.17 19.33
N ALA A 415 -23.93 12.28 19.92
CA ALA A 415 -22.84 13.10 19.38
C ALA A 415 -21.46 12.50 19.62
N THR A 416 -21.37 11.30 20.22
CA THR A 416 -20.11 10.53 20.36
C THR A 416 -19.88 9.58 19.19
N GLU A 417 -20.96 9.23 18.49
CA GLU A 417 -20.96 8.32 17.34
C GLU A 417 -21.33 9.03 16.02
N ASN A 418 -21.58 10.34 16.06
CA ASN A 418 -21.96 11.14 14.90
C ASN A 418 -21.24 12.50 14.89
N GLU A 419 -20.53 12.78 13.81
CA GLU A 419 -19.92 14.07 13.49
C GLU A 419 -20.85 14.87 12.57
N ILE A 420 -20.87 16.20 12.73
CA ILE A 420 -21.80 17.08 12.01
C ILE A 420 -21.05 18.29 11.46
N GLU A 421 -21.23 18.58 10.18
CA GLU A 421 -20.57 19.70 9.52
C GLU A 421 -20.97 21.03 10.18
N GLY A 422 -19.98 21.77 10.71
CA GLY A 422 -20.19 23.08 11.33
C GLY A 422 -20.60 23.05 12.80
N PHE A 423 -20.71 21.88 13.44
CA PHE A 423 -21.01 21.77 14.88
C PHE A 423 -19.92 21.00 15.61
N ASP A 424 -19.37 21.63 16.63
CA ASP A 424 -18.40 21.02 17.53
C ASP A 424 -19.02 20.82 18.91
N ILE A 425 -19.55 19.63 19.18
CA ILE A 425 -20.25 19.31 20.43
C ILE A 425 -19.25 18.70 21.42
N GLN A 426 -18.76 19.53 22.34
CA GLN A 426 -17.77 19.15 23.35
C GLN A 426 -18.39 18.86 24.74
N GLU A 427 -19.64 19.27 24.97
CA GLU A 427 -20.31 19.16 26.27
C GLU A 427 -21.65 18.43 26.15
N PHE A 428 -21.96 17.57 27.14
CA PHE A 428 -23.17 16.75 27.14
C PHE A 428 -24.00 16.89 28.43
N PRO A 429 -25.34 17.02 28.34
CA PRO A 429 -26.11 17.24 27.12
C PRO A 429 -26.00 18.69 26.65
N THR A 430 -25.90 18.87 25.33
CA THR A 430 -26.10 20.16 24.66
C THR A 430 -27.49 20.17 24.04
N LEU A 431 -28.23 21.25 24.25
CA LEU A 431 -29.60 21.43 23.75
C LEU A 431 -29.62 22.63 22.81
N LYS A 432 -30.17 22.46 21.60
CA LYS A 432 -30.24 23.51 20.59
C LYS A 432 -31.56 23.47 19.85
N PHE A 433 -32.11 24.64 19.58
CA PHE A 433 -33.34 24.80 18.82
C PHE A 433 -33.06 25.37 17.44
N PHE A 434 -33.68 24.83 16.41
CA PHE A 434 -33.50 25.21 15.02
C PHE A 434 -34.85 25.68 14.43
N PRO A 435 -35.25 26.94 14.69
CA PRO A 435 -36.47 27.50 14.14
C PRO A 435 -36.54 27.42 12.61
N ALA A 436 -37.74 27.34 12.05
CA ALA A 436 -37.99 27.30 10.61
C ALA A 436 -37.33 28.46 9.83
N ASN A 437 -37.21 29.64 10.45
CA ASN A 437 -36.59 30.83 9.87
C ASN A 437 -35.11 31.04 10.26
N ASN A 438 -34.56 30.23 11.17
CA ASN A 438 -33.18 30.35 11.65
C ASN A 438 -32.58 28.96 11.89
N LYS A 439 -31.80 28.48 10.90
CA LYS A 439 -31.15 27.17 10.96
C LYS A 439 -29.71 27.19 11.45
N ASP A 440 -29.19 28.36 11.84
CA ASP A 440 -27.94 28.47 12.62
C ASP A 440 -28.17 28.01 14.08
N GLY A 441 -29.44 28.06 14.51
CA GLY A 441 -29.93 27.51 15.76
C GLY A 441 -29.61 28.33 17.00
N ILE A 442 -30.40 28.15 18.05
CA ILE A 442 -30.39 28.89 19.29
C ILE A 442 -30.01 27.92 20.41
N ASP A 443 -28.91 28.21 21.12
CA ASP A 443 -28.48 27.39 22.25
C ASP A 443 -29.47 27.53 23.42
N TYR A 444 -29.89 26.40 23.98
CA TYR A 444 -30.64 26.40 25.23
C TYR A 444 -29.69 26.25 26.42
N LYS A 445 -29.59 27.32 27.23
CA LYS A 445 -28.77 27.37 28.45
C LYS A 445 -29.60 27.41 29.75
N GLY A 446 -30.92 27.22 29.63
CA GLY A 446 -31.85 27.28 30.77
C GLY A 446 -31.89 26.02 31.64
N PRO A 447 -32.77 26.00 32.65
CA PRO A 447 -32.99 24.83 33.51
C PRO A 447 -33.41 23.58 32.73
N LYS A 448 -32.78 22.43 33.01
CA LYS A 448 -32.98 21.17 32.28
C LYS A 448 -34.22 20.38 32.76
N ASP A 449 -35.32 21.07 33.05
CA ASP A 449 -36.62 20.49 33.40
C ASP A 449 -37.64 20.67 32.26
N ALA A 450 -38.63 19.78 32.17
CA ALA A 450 -39.54 19.75 31.03
C ALA A 450 -40.32 21.05 30.82
N LYS A 451 -40.72 21.73 31.91
CA LYS A 451 -41.52 22.95 31.84
C LYS A 451 -40.70 24.09 31.24
N SER A 452 -39.49 24.30 31.76
CA SER A 452 -38.58 25.35 31.28
C SER A 452 -38.18 25.15 29.81
N ILE A 453 -38.04 23.89 29.36
CA ILE A 453 -37.74 23.57 27.97
C ILE A 453 -38.97 23.80 27.08
N GLU A 454 -40.16 23.38 27.52
CA GLU A 454 -41.41 23.58 26.78
C GLU A 454 -41.69 25.07 26.55
N GLU A 455 -41.58 25.90 27.60
CA GLU A 455 -41.77 27.35 27.52
C GLU A 455 -40.79 27.98 26.52
N PHE A 456 -39.52 27.55 26.53
CA PHE A 456 -38.53 28.01 25.59
C PHE A 456 -38.87 27.64 24.14
N ILE A 457 -39.28 26.39 23.89
CA ILE A 457 -39.67 25.96 22.53
C ILE A 457 -40.87 26.77 22.06
N ARG A 458 -41.92 26.92 22.88
CA ARG A 458 -43.12 27.72 22.51
C ARG A 458 -42.77 29.18 22.22
N ALA A 459 -41.88 29.78 23.01
CA ALA A 459 -41.48 31.17 22.83
C ALA A 459 -40.64 31.42 21.57
N ASN A 460 -40.05 30.38 20.97
CA ASN A 460 -39.17 30.52 19.80
C ASN A 460 -39.73 29.83 18.55
N ALA A 461 -40.73 28.95 18.67
CA ALA A 461 -41.31 28.20 17.56
C ALA A 461 -42.12 29.10 16.63
N VAL A 462 -41.62 29.29 15.42
CA VAL A 462 -42.16 30.24 14.45
C VAL A 462 -43.43 29.69 13.80
N LEU A 463 -43.51 28.37 13.60
CA LEU A 463 -44.65 27.74 12.95
C LEU A 463 -45.83 27.53 13.89
N LEU A 464 -45.58 27.49 15.20
CA LEU A 464 -46.64 27.49 16.21
C LEU A 464 -47.39 28.83 16.24
N MET A 465 -46.66 29.94 16.33
CA MET A 465 -47.27 31.28 16.41
C MET A 465 -48.15 31.59 15.20
N LYS A 466 -47.70 31.21 13.99
CA LYS A 466 -48.49 31.39 12.75
C LYS A 466 -49.82 30.63 12.73
N ARG A 467 -49.94 29.53 13.48
CA ARG A 467 -51.17 28.75 13.57
C ARG A 467 -52.15 29.36 14.57
N GLU A 468 -51.66 30.10 15.57
CA GLU A 468 -52.50 30.79 16.56
C GLU A 468 -53.05 32.13 16.02
N GLU A 469 -52.42 32.69 14.97
CA GLU A 469 -52.86 33.89 14.25
C GLU A 469 -53.87 33.62 13.12
N LEU A 470 -54.10 32.35 12.77
CA LEU A 470 -55.05 31.86 11.75
C LEU A 470 -56.27 31.21 12.43
#